data_AF-A0A9D5VWY7-F1
#
_entry.id   AF-A0A9D5VWY7-F1
#
_cell.length_a   1.000
_cell.length_b   1.000
_cell.length_c   1.000
_cell.angle_alpha   90.00
_cell.angle_beta   90.00
_cell.angle_gamma   90.00
#
_symmetry.space_group_name_H-M   'P 1'
#
loop_
_entity.id
_entity.type
_entity.pdbx_description
1 polymer ?
#
loop_
_entity_poly.entity_id
_entity_poly.type
_entity_poly.pdbx_seq_one_letter_code
_entity_poly.pdbx_strand_id
1 'polypeptide(L)'
;MKGFKRSVDKKELPRVEKAMKLYERIINEFPKSKNYIVAMKNLGDCYYLKSDVKKAQEYYKKVYEEGGDYGKILVGEYMLLATLKGTRERLRDIAVFSIPLLIIALFFIVPFSSYSIEGLKLGLYHSIFFIPVGLFLTILTSFLAEPKGRESYLVGLNMLVMTIGIIFNGIVLSALKKKNINIKLYMFILIAIIVCINYYFLYSLKLLTYIERLIL
;
A
#
# COMPACT_ATOMS: atom_id res chain seq x y z
N MET A 1 5.23 -17.96 -19.36
CA MET A 1 5.46 -17.67 -17.92
C MET A 1 4.26 -18.16 -17.10
N LYS A 2 4.44 -19.19 -16.25
CA LYS A 2 3.42 -19.56 -15.26
C LYS A 2 3.41 -18.47 -14.19
N GLY A 3 2.31 -17.74 -14.08
CA GLY A 3 2.20 -16.61 -13.16
C GLY A 3 2.52 -17.00 -11.72
N PHE A 4 3.31 -16.17 -11.03
CA PHE A 4 3.58 -16.26 -9.60
C PHE A 4 2.26 -16.43 -8.84
N LYS A 5 2.01 -17.65 -8.33
CA LYS A 5 0.85 -17.93 -7.49
C LYS A 5 0.97 -17.10 -6.21
N ARG A 6 0.01 -16.17 -6.07
CA ARG A 6 -0.29 -15.35 -4.89
C ARG A 6 -0.30 -16.23 -3.64
N SER A 7 0.32 -15.74 -2.55
CA SER A 7 0.15 -16.17 -1.15
C SER A 7 -0.07 -17.67 -0.95
N VAL A 8 0.95 -18.37 -0.43
CA VAL A 8 0.89 -19.79 -0.06
C VAL A 8 -0.42 -20.09 0.66
N ASP A 9 -1.19 -21.03 0.11
CA ASP A 9 -2.42 -21.49 0.76
C ASP A 9 -2.06 -22.02 2.14
N LYS A 10 -2.92 -21.85 3.15
CA LYS A 10 -2.62 -22.29 4.53
C LYS A 10 -2.22 -23.77 4.58
N LYS A 11 -2.70 -24.57 3.62
CA LYS A 11 -2.36 -26.00 3.45
C LYS A 11 -0.91 -26.26 3.02
N GLU A 12 -0.25 -25.29 2.39
CA GLU A 12 1.13 -25.38 1.92
C GLU A 12 2.14 -24.84 2.95
N LEU A 13 1.70 -24.06 3.95
CA LEU A 13 2.57 -23.54 5.03
C LEU A 13 3.37 -24.64 5.76
N PRO A 14 2.78 -25.80 6.13
CA PRO A 14 3.55 -26.87 6.77
C PRO A 14 4.66 -27.44 5.87
N ARG A 15 4.48 -27.38 4.54
CA ARG A 15 5.52 -27.81 3.58
C ARG A 15 6.63 -26.78 3.49
N VAL A 16 6.28 -25.49 3.50
CA VAL A 16 7.26 -24.39 3.55
C VAL A 16 8.12 -24.49 4.81
N GLU A 17 7.54 -24.76 5.98
CA GLU A 17 8.30 -24.87 7.23
C GLU A 17 9.27 -26.06 7.25
N LYS A 18 8.87 -27.19 6.67
CA LYS A 18 9.77 -28.34 6.48
C LYS A 18 10.92 -27.99 5.54
N ALA A 19 10.64 -27.29 4.44
CA ALA A 19 11.67 -26.86 3.50
C ALA A 19 12.66 -25.88 4.16
N MET A 20 12.18 -24.93 4.96
CA MET A 20 13.03 -24.00 5.71
C MET A 20 14.04 -24.74 6.59
N LYS A 21 13.60 -25.73 7.36
CA LYS A 21 14.50 -26.53 8.22
C LYS A 21 15.59 -27.25 7.43
N LEU A 22 15.25 -27.78 6.24
CA LEU A 22 16.23 -28.43 5.37
C LEU A 22 17.25 -27.44 4.80
N TYR A 23 16.80 -26.26 4.36
CA TYR A 23 17.71 -25.23 3.86
C TYR A 23 18.59 -24.64 4.96
N GLU A 24 18.03 -24.38 6.14
CA GLU A 24 18.80 -23.97 7.33
C GLU A 24 19.88 -24.99 7.66
N ARG A 25 19.56 -26.29 7.57
CA ARG A 25 20.55 -27.35 7.76
C ARG A 25 21.67 -27.29 6.73
N ILE A 26 21.35 -27.10 5.44
CA ILE A 26 22.37 -26.98 4.39
C ILE A 26 23.28 -25.76 4.64
N ILE A 27 22.70 -24.63 5.02
CA ILE A 27 23.44 -23.38 5.28
C ILE A 27 24.36 -23.54 6.49
N ASN A 28 23.89 -24.19 7.55
CA ASN A 28 24.64 -24.31 8.80
C ASN A 28 25.67 -25.45 8.79
N GLU A 29 25.29 -26.63 8.30
CA GLU A 29 26.15 -27.83 8.33
C GLU A 29 27.08 -27.90 7.10
N PHE A 30 26.69 -27.30 5.96
CA PHE A 30 27.41 -27.43 4.69
C PHE A 30 27.71 -26.09 4.00
N PRO A 31 28.36 -25.11 4.67
CA PRO A 31 28.57 -23.76 4.15
C PRO A 31 29.48 -23.70 2.89
N LYS A 32 30.31 -24.71 2.67
CA LYS A 32 31.19 -24.81 1.48
C LYS A 32 30.59 -25.62 0.34
N SER A 33 29.35 -26.10 0.49
CA SER A 33 28.72 -26.91 -0.55
C SER A 33 28.32 -26.06 -1.75
N LYS A 34 28.31 -26.66 -2.95
CA LYS A 34 27.79 -26.01 -4.17
C LYS A 34 26.32 -25.59 -4.04
N ASN A 35 25.60 -26.19 -3.10
CA ASN A 35 24.18 -25.92 -2.85
C ASN A 35 23.95 -24.79 -1.84
N TYR A 36 25.00 -24.24 -1.23
CA TYR A 36 24.90 -23.21 -0.20
C TYR A 36 24.11 -21.98 -0.68
N ILE A 37 24.53 -21.39 -1.81
CA ILE A 37 23.89 -20.20 -2.41
C ILE A 37 22.44 -20.49 -2.81
N VAL A 38 22.17 -21.68 -3.35
CA VAL A 38 20.81 -22.10 -3.74
C VAL A 38 19.92 -22.30 -2.51
N ALA A 39 20.45 -22.89 -1.43
CA ALA A 39 19.73 -23.07 -0.18
C ALA A 39 19.39 -21.72 0.47
N MET A 40 20.31 -20.75 0.46
CA MET A 40 20.04 -19.39 0.94
C MET A 40 18.93 -18.71 0.13
N LYS A 41 18.96 -18.84 -1.20
CA LYS A 41 17.91 -18.28 -2.06
C LYS A 41 16.55 -18.93 -1.76
N ASN A 42 16.52 -20.25 -1.66
CA ASN A 42 15.28 -20.98 -1.38
C ASN A 42 14.76 -20.70 0.04
N LEU A 43 15.65 -20.43 1.01
CA LEU A 43 15.26 -19.96 2.33
C LEU A 43 14.65 -18.55 2.25
N GLY A 44 15.23 -17.65 1.46
CA GLY A 44 14.65 -16.34 1.13
C GLY A 44 13.26 -16.46 0.50
N ASP A 45 13.07 -17.38 -0.46
CA ASP A 45 11.76 -17.69 -1.05
C ASP A 45 10.77 -18.15 0.01
N CYS A 46 11.18 -19.04 0.91
CA CYS A 46 10.31 -19.50 1.99
C CYS A 46 9.85 -18.34 2.89
N TYR A 47 10.74 -17.42 3.24
CA TYR A 47 10.38 -16.21 3.99
C TYR A 47 9.43 -15.31 3.18
N TYR A 48 9.68 -15.13 1.88
CA TYR A 48 8.80 -14.34 1.00
C TYR A 48 7.39 -14.94 0.93
N LEU A 49 7.32 -16.27 0.80
CA LEU A 49 6.09 -17.06 0.80
C LEU A 49 5.32 -16.97 2.13
N LYS A 50 6.02 -16.91 3.27
CA LYS A 50 5.45 -16.64 4.61
C LYS A 50 5.10 -15.17 4.83
N SER A 51 5.28 -14.30 3.83
CA SER A 51 5.10 -12.84 3.93
C SER A 51 6.06 -12.13 4.91
N ASP A 52 7.15 -12.80 5.31
CA ASP A 52 8.25 -12.15 6.02
C ASP A 52 9.23 -11.55 5.00
N VAL A 53 8.80 -10.42 4.42
CA VAL A 53 9.52 -9.77 3.31
C VAL A 53 10.88 -9.25 3.76
N LYS A 54 11.00 -8.82 5.02
CA LYS A 54 12.26 -8.32 5.58
C LYS A 54 13.32 -9.42 5.58
N LYS A 55 13.01 -10.60 6.13
CA LYS A 55 13.94 -11.72 6.10
C LYS A 55 14.22 -12.21 4.68
N ALA A 56 13.21 -12.23 3.81
CA ALA A 56 13.41 -12.58 2.41
C ALA A 56 14.45 -11.67 1.74
N GLN A 57 14.33 -10.35 1.93
CA GLN A 57 15.30 -9.37 1.42
C GLN A 57 16.71 -9.61 1.98
N GLU A 58 16.84 -9.90 3.27
CA GLU A 58 18.14 -10.20 3.89
C GLU A 58 18.81 -11.41 3.23
N TYR A 59 18.07 -12.50 3.01
CA TYR A 59 18.61 -13.68 2.34
C TYR A 59 18.92 -13.44 0.87
N TYR A 60 18.05 -12.74 0.13
CA TYR A 60 18.33 -12.38 -1.26
C TYR A 60 19.55 -11.48 -1.39
N LYS A 61 19.72 -10.52 -0.48
CA LYS A 61 20.91 -9.66 -0.43
C LYS A 61 22.18 -10.49 -0.21
N LYS A 62 22.17 -11.43 0.75
CA LYS A 62 23.31 -12.32 0.97
C LYS A 62 23.62 -13.18 -0.26
N VAL A 63 22.61 -13.73 -0.92
CA VAL A 63 22.79 -14.49 -2.18
C VAL A 63 23.42 -13.63 -3.28
N TYR A 64 22.98 -12.37 -3.39
CA TYR A 64 23.53 -11.40 -4.34
C TYR A 64 25.01 -11.09 -4.05
N GLU A 65 25.34 -10.86 -2.78
CA GLU A 65 26.69 -10.47 -2.33
C GLU A 65 27.68 -11.66 -2.36
N GLU A 66 27.26 -12.83 -1.86
CA GLU A 66 28.14 -14.00 -1.70
C GLU A 66 28.18 -14.89 -2.96
N GLY A 67 27.12 -14.87 -3.79
CA GLY A 67 27.00 -15.73 -4.96
C GLY A 67 27.66 -15.19 -6.24
N GLY A 68 28.22 -13.98 -6.22
CA GLY A 68 28.79 -13.33 -7.41
C GLY A 68 27.78 -13.25 -8.56
N ASP A 69 28.22 -13.41 -9.81
CA ASP A 69 27.34 -13.31 -10.98
C ASP A 69 26.25 -14.39 -11.00
N TYR A 70 26.55 -15.59 -10.48
CA TYR A 70 25.55 -16.64 -10.31
C TYR A 70 24.45 -16.22 -9.33
N GLY A 71 24.83 -15.63 -8.19
CA GLY A 71 23.90 -15.06 -7.22
C GLY A 71 23.01 -13.97 -7.83
N LYS A 72 23.60 -13.03 -8.57
CA LYS A 72 22.85 -11.94 -9.25
C LYS A 72 21.78 -12.49 -10.18
N ILE A 73 22.10 -13.50 -11.00
CA ILE A 73 21.14 -14.15 -11.90
C ILE A 73 20.04 -14.85 -11.09
N LEU A 74 20.41 -15.50 -9.98
CA LEU A 74 19.49 -16.30 -9.17
C LEU A 74 18.42 -15.45 -8.45
N VAL A 75 18.77 -14.23 -8.02
CA VAL A 75 17.87 -13.37 -7.23
C VAL A 75 17.50 -12.04 -7.88
N GLY A 76 18.01 -11.66 -9.05
CA GLY A 76 17.81 -10.32 -9.62
C GLY A 76 16.35 -9.84 -9.60
N GLU A 77 15.45 -10.61 -10.21
CA GLU A 77 14.01 -10.31 -10.21
C GLU A 77 13.38 -10.42 -8.81
N TYR A 78 13.77 -11.44 -8.03
CA TYR A 78 13.26 -11.69 -6.68
C TYR A 78 13.63 -10.56 -5.69
N MET A 79 14.84 -10.03 -5.80
CA MET A 79 15.35 -8.93 -5.00
C MET A 79 14.61 -7.64 -5.33
N LEU A 80 14.36 -7.37 -6.62
CA LEU A 80 13.53 -6.24 -7.04
C LEU A 80 12.11 -6.36 -6.47
N LEU A 81 11.45 -7.51 -6.65
CA LEU A 81 10.10 -7.76 -6.15
C LEU A 81 10.02 -7.64 -4.62
N ALA A 82 10.97 -8.22 -3.89
CA ALA A 82 11.03 -8.11 -2.44
C ALA A 82 11.25 -6.67 -2.00
N THR A 83 12.14 -5.92 -2.66
CA THR A 83 12.43 -4.50 -2.38
C THR A 83 11.19 -3.63 -2.61
N LEU A 84 10.51 -3.81 -3.75
CA LEU A 84 9.26 -3.14 -4.06
C LEU A 84 8.21 -3.42 -3.00
N LYS A 85 7.97 -4.71 -2.68
CA LYS A 85 7.00 -5.11 -1.66
C LYS A 85 7.31 -4.52 -0.28
N GLY A 86 8.57 -4.53 0.15
CA GLY A 86 8.98 -3.94 1.43
C GLY A 86 8.84 -2.42 1.46
N THR A 87 9.17 -1.74 0.36
CA THR A 87 8.97 -0.28 0.20
C THR A 87 7.48 0.06 0.27
N ARG A 88 6.65 -0.77 -0.35
CA ARG A 88 5.19 -0.66 -0.32
C ARG A 88 4.64 -0.74 1.10
N GLU A 89 5.10 -1.71 1.89
CA GLU A 89 4.70 -1.87 3.29
C GLU A 89 5.07 -0.64 4.12
N ARG A 90 6.28 -0.11 3.94
CA ARG A 90 6.72 1.11 4.63
C ARG A 90 5.88 2.33 4.25
N LEU A 91 5.60 2.53 2.96
CA LEU A 91 4.77 3.63 2.48
C LEU A 91 3.34 3.52 3.02
N ARG A 92 2.78 2.30 3.09
CA ARG A 92 1.47 2.07 3.71
C ARG A 92 1.50 2.48 5.17
N ASP A 93 2.51 2.07 5.91
CA ASP A 93 2.62 2.38 7.33
C ASP A 93 2.74 3.90 7.53
N ILE A 94 3.59 4.58 6.73
CA ILE A 94 3.68 6.05 6.71
C ILE A 94 2.32 6.69 6.45
N ALA A 95 1.58 6.22 5.44
CA ALA A 95 0.26 6.75 5.10
C ALA A 95 -0.76 6.56 6.23
N VAL A 96 -0.75 5.40 6.91
CA VAL A 96 -1.66 5.14 8.03
C VAL A 96 -1.33 6.03 9.23
N PHE A 97 -0.06 6.23 9.53
CA PHE A 97 0.37 7.08 10.66
C PHE A 97 0.22 8.58 10.36
N SER A 98 0.31 9.01 9.10
CA SER A 98 0.17 10.42 8.73
C SER A 98 -1.28 10.90 8.76
N ILE A 99 -2.25 10.06 8.42
CA ILE A 99 -3.68 10.42 8.40
C ILE A 99 -4.16 11.07 9.72
N PRO A 100 -3.99 10.47 10.91
CA PRO A 100 -4.47 11.07 12.15
C PRO A 100 -3.74 12.39 12.48
N LEU A 101 -2.44 12.49 12.21
CA LEU A 101 -1.68 13.72 12.42
C LEU A 101 -2.20 14.85 11.53
N LEU A 102 -2.49 14.56 10.26
CA LEU A 102 -3.05 15.54 9.33
C LEU A 102 -4.47 15.95 9.72
N ILE A 103 -5.30 15.01 10.20
CA ILE A 103 -6.64 15.31 10.73
C ILE A 103 -6.56 16.25 11.93
N ILE A 104 -5.64 15.99 12.87
CA ILE A 104 -5.39 16.87 14.02
C ILE A 104 -4.94 18.26 13.55
N ALA A 105 -3.99 18.34 12.63
CA ALA A 105 -3.54 19.61 12.07
C ALA A 105 -4.68 20.40 11.41
N LEU A 106 -5.60 19.71 10.73
CA LEU A 106 -6.81 20.31 10.16
C LEU A 106 -7.72 20.95 11.22
N PHE A 107 -7.89 20.30 12.37
CA PHE A 107 -8.70 20.86 13.47
C PHE A 107 -8.08 22.12 14.08
N PHE A 108 -6.75 22.23 14.10
CA PHE A 108 -6.07 23.45 14.55
C PHE A 108 -6.20 24.60 13.54
N ILE A 109 -6.22 24.30 12.24
CA ILE A 109 -6.33 25.32 11.19
C ILE A 109 -7.76 25.81 11.02
N VAL A 110 -8.73 24.91 11.15
CA VAL A 110 -10.16 25.23 10.98
C VAL A 110 -10.90 24.97 12.28
N PRO A 111 -10.97 25.96 13.19
CA PRO A 111 -11.65 25.77 14.46
C PRO A 111 -13.15 25.53 14.26
N PHE A 112 -13.72 24.59 15.03
CA PHE A 112 -15.13 24.19 14.96
C PHE A 112 -16.13 25.35 15.03
N SER A 113 -15.77 26.42 15.74
CA SER A 113 -16.58 27.65 15.82
C SER A 113 -16.81 28.36 14.49
N SER A 114 -16.07 27.98 13.46
CA SER A 114 -16.16 28.55 12.11
C SER A 114 -17.16 27.81 11.22
N TYR A 115 -17.67 26.66 11.68
CA TYR A 115 -18.62 25.85 10.92
C TYR A 115 -20.00 26.50 10.92
N SER A 116 -20.59 26.62 9.73
CA SER A 116 -21.93 27.18 9.55
C SER A 116 -22.77 26.30 8.64
N ILE A 117 -24.09 26.35 8.83
CA ILE A 117 -25.06 25.62 8.00
C ILE A 117 -24.91 26.00 6.53
N GLU A 118 -24.57 27.26 6.23
CA GLU A 118 -24.32 27.75 4.88
C GLU A 118 -23.09 27.07 4.23
N GLY A 119 -22.04 26.85 5.02
CA GLY A 119 -20.88 26.08 4.58
C GLY A 119 -21.19 24.61 4.32
N LEU A 120 -22.04 24.00 5.15
CA LEU A 120 -22.51 22.63 4.92
C LEU A 120 -23.32 22.54 3.61
N LYS A 121 -24.21 23.50 3.35
CA LYS A 121 -24.97 23.57 2.09
C LYS A 121 -24.03 23.70 0.89
N LEU A 122 -23.01 24.56 0.98
CA LEU A 122 -22.01 24.73 -0.08
C LEU A 122 -21.22 23.45 -0.33
N GLY A 123 -20.81 22.75 0.73
CA GLY A 123 -20.11 21.46 0.65
C GLY A 123 -20.96 20.36 0.05
N LEU A 124 -22.22 20.26 0.45
CA LEU A 124 -23.17 19.33 -0.14
C LEU A 124 -23.39 19.62 -1.64
N TYR A 125 -23.55 20.89 -2.01
CA TYR A 125 -23.68 21.29 -3.42
C TYR A 125 -22.46 20.88 -4.25
N HIS A 126 -21.25 21.11 -3.76
CA HIS A 126 -20.02 20.67 -4.44
C HIS A 126 -19.92 19.16 -4.50
N SER A 127 -20.32 18.44 -3.44
CA SER A 127 -20.27 16.97 -3.43
C SER A 127 -21.13 16.35 -4.54
N ILE A 128 -22.26 16.95 -4.90
CA ILE A 128 -23.11 16.50 -6.03
C ILE A 128 -22.33 16.53 -7.36
N PHE A 129 -21.44 17.49 -7.58
CA PHE A 129 -20.62 17.56 -8.80
C PHE A 129 -19.48 16.55 -8.83
N PHE A 130 -18.96 16.16 -7.67
CA PHE A 130 -17.82 15.24 -7.56
C PHE A 130 -18.24 13.78 -7.33
N ILE A 131 -19.48 13.53 -6.90
CA ILE A 131 -20.06 12.18 -6.78
C ILE A 131 -19.93 11.38 -8.10
N PRO A 132 -20.22 11.95 -9.29
CA PRO A 132 -20.01 11.26 -10.57
C PRO A 132 -18.56 10.80 -10.77
N VAL A 133 -17.57 11.59 -10.33
CA VAL A 133 -16.14 11.25 -10.45
C VAL A 133 -15.79 10.08 -9.51
N GLY A 134 -16.28 10.11 -8.27
CA GLY A 134 -16.10 9.02 -7.31
C GLY A 134 -16.74 7.71 -7.77
N LEU A 135 -17.96 7.79 -8.32
CA LEU A 135 -18.69 6.67 -8.92
C LEU A 135 -17.95 6.11 -10.14
N PHE A 136 -17.50 6.98 -11.05
CA PHE A 136 -16.74 6.57 -12.22
C PHE A 136 -15.45 5.85 -11.84
N LEU A 137 -14.66 6.42 -10.92
CA LEU A 137 -13.43 5.79 -10.44
C LEU A 137 -13.70 4.45 -9.77
N THR A 138 -14.80 4.33 -9.03
CA THR A 138 -15.23 3.06 -8.42
C THR A 138 -15.58 2.01 -9.46
N ILE A 139 -16.40 2.37 -10.44
CA ILE A 139 -16.80 1.47 -11.52
C ILE A 139 -15.57 1.00 -12.28
N LEU A 140 -14.69 1.94 -12.66
CA LEU A 140 -13.42 1.64 -13.30
C LEU A 140 -12.56 0.70 -12.44
N THR A 141 -12.45 0.98 -11.14
CA THR A 141 -11.70 0.13 -10.20
C THR A 141 -12.33 -1.27 -10.10
N SER A 142 -13.66 -1.40 -10.10
CA SER A 142 -14.33 -2.72 -10.08
C SER A 142 -14.16 -3.50 -11.38
N PHE A 143 -13.99 -2.84 -12.52
CA PHE A 143 -13.65 -3.49 -13.79
C PHE A 143 -12.18 -3.94 -13.82
N LEU A 144 -11.28 -3.17 -13.20
CA LEU A 144 -9.85 -3.46 -13.18
C LEU A 144 -9.44 -4.44 -12.06
N ALA A 145 -10.17 -4.47 -10.95
CA ALA A 145 -9.92 -5.37 -9.83
C ALA A 145 -10.54 -6.75 -10.11
N GLU A 146 -9.76 -7.82 -9.93
CA GLU A 146 -10.35 -9.17 -9.91
C GLU A 146 -11.36 -9.26 -8.75
N PRO A 147 -12.60 -9.72 -8.98
CA PRO A 147 -13.70 -9.63 -8.01
C PRO A 147 -13.64 -10.69 -6.91
N LYS A 148 -12.49 -10.86 -6.26
CA LYS A 148 -12.29 -11.90 -5.23
C LYS A 148 -11.97 -11.30 -3.86
N GLY A 149 -12.99 -10.76 -3.21
CA GLY A 149 -13.00 -10.57 -1.76
C GLY A 149 -13.44 -9.19 -1.29
N ARG A 150 -12.61 -8.55 -0.46
CA ARG A 150 -12.91 -7.31 0.27
C ARG A 150 -12.78 -6.05 -0.59
N GLU A 151 -12.49 -6.18 -1.88
CA GLU A 151 -12.21 -5.03 -2.74
C GLU A 151 -13.41 -4.09 -2.89
N SER A 152 -14.62 -4.62 -3.10
CA SER A 152 -15.84 -3.80 -3.23
C SER A 152 -16.12 -2.96 -1.98
N TYR A 153 -15.89 -3.51 -0.79
CA TYR A 153 -16.02 -2.78 0.48
C TYR A 153 -15.01 -1.64 0.59
N LEU A 154 -13.75 -1.91 0.22
CA LEU A 154 -12.70 -0.90 0.22
C LEU A 154 -13.01 0.24 -0.76
N VAL A 155 -13.50 -0.09 -1.96
CA VAL A 155 -13.89 0.95 -2.91
C VAL A 155 -15.05 1.80 -2.37
N GLY A 156 -16.07 1.17 -1.77
CA GLY A 156 -17.16 1.90 -1.10
C GLY A 156 -16.69 2.80 0.04
N LEU A 157 -15.73 2.33 0.85
CA LEU A 157 -15.12 3.12 1.91
C LEU A 157 -14.33 4.31 1.35
N ASN A 158 -13.62 4.15 0.23
CA ASN A 158 -12.90 5.25 -0.42
C ASN A 158 -13.88 6.33 -0.92
N MET A 159 -15.00 5.91 -1.52
CA MET A 159 -16.06 6.85 -1.92
C MET A 159 -16.59 7.63 -0.73
N LEU A 160 -16.92 6.96 0.37
CA LEU A 160 -17.40 7.62 1.59
C LEU A 160 -16.41 8.67 2.09
N VAL A 161 -15.12 8.32 2.13
CA VAL A 161 -14.06 9.23 2.59
C VAL A 161 -13.90 10.44 1.66
N MET A 162 -13.94 10.23 0.34
CA MET A 162 -13.88 11.32 -0.64
C MET A 162 -15.10 12.25 -0.49
N THR A 163 -16.31 11.70 -0.33
CA THR A 163 -17.54 12.48 -0.10
C THR A 163 -17.43 13.32 1.16
N ILE A 164 -16.96 12.73 2.28
CA ILE A 164 -16.73 13.46 3.54
C ILE A 164 -15.71 14.60 3.32
N GLY A 165 -14.61 14.34 2.60
CA GLY A 165 -13.60 15.33 2.28
C GLY A 165 -14.15 16.52 1.47
N ILE A 166 -15.02 16.26 0.49
CA ILE A 166 -15.64 17.31 -0.33
C ILE A 166 -16.64 18.15 0.51
N ILE A 167 -17.45 17.50 1.33
CA ILE A 167 -18.38 18.20 2.24
C ILE A 167 -17.59 19.10 3.18
N PHE A 168 -16.52 18.57 3.78
CA PHE A 168 -15.63 19.32 4.66
C PHE A 168 -15.01 20.52 3.93
N ASN A 169 -14.57 20.35 2.68
CA ASN A 169 -14.02 21.45 1.88
C ASN A 169 -15.01 22.62 1.71
N GLY A 170 -16.29 22.35 1.44
CA GLY A 170 -17.28 23.43 1.36
C GLY A 170 -17.52 24.15 2.69
N ILE A 171 -17.46 23.43 3.81
CA ILE A 171 -17.53 24.03 5.15
C ILE A 171 -16.34 24.99 5.35
N VAL A 172 -15.13 24.59 4.95
CA VAL A 172 -13.92 25.41 5.08
C VAL A 172 -13.98 26.62 4.16
N LEU A 173 -14.44 26.48 2.92
CA LEU A 173 -14.62 27.60 1.98
C LEU A 173 -15.59 28.66 2.50
N SER A 174 -16.64 28.26 3.21
CA SER A 174 -17.53 29.21 3.89
C SER A 174 -16.87 29.88 5.08
N ALA A 175 -16.08 29.13 5.87
CA ALA A 175 -15.32 29.67 7.00
C ALA A 175 -14.25 30.69 6.55
N LEU A 176 -13.61 30.45 5.39
CA LEU A 176 -12.63 31.35 4.77
C LEU A 176 -13.20 32.74 4.45
N LYS A 177 -14.50 32.84 4.13
CA LYS A 177 -15.15 34.15 3.92
C LYS A 177 -15.28 34.95 5.22
N LYS A 178 -15.29 34.28 6.37
CA LYS A 178 -15.54 34.88 7.70
C LYS A 178 -14.27 35.07 8.54
N LYS A 179 -13.21 34.29 8.27
CA LYS A 179 -11.95 34.31 9.02
C LYS A 179 -10.75 34.32 8.06
N ASN A 180 -9.66 34.94 8.49
CA ASN A 180 -8.41 35.02 7.73
C ASN A 180 -7.60 33.70 7.81
N ILE A 181 -8.17 32.61 7.29
CA ILE A 181 -7.53 31.28 7.27
C ILE A 181 -6.51 31.23 6.13
N ASN A 182 -5.32 30.67 6.38
CA ASN A 182 -4.31 30.47 5.35
C ASN A 182 -4.71 29.34 4.38
N ILE A 183 -5.30 29.72 3.24
CA ILE A 183 -5.85 28.77 2.26
C ILE A 183 -4.78 27.83 1.68
N LYS A 184 -3.53 28.29 1.53
CA LYS A 184 -2.44 27.49 0.97
C LYS A 184 -2.10 26.32 1.89
N LEU A 185 -1.98 26.59 3.19
CA LEU A 185 -1.69 25.56 4.19
C LEU A 185 -2.84 24.56 4.32
N TYR A 186 -4.09 25.04 4.29
CA TYR A 186 -5.28 24.18 4.29
C TYR A 186 -5.30 23.24 3.08
N MET A 187 -5.14 23.78 1.87
CA MET A 187 -5.15 22.99 0.64
C MET A 187 -4.02 21.96 0.62
N PHE A 188 -2.82 22.32 1.11
CA PHE A 188 -1.70 21.39 1.23
C PHE A 188 -2.03 20.19 2.12
N ILE A 189 -2.60 20.43 3.31
CA ILE A 189 -2.96 19.36 4.25
C ILE A 189 -4.10 18.51 3.70
N LEU A 190 -5.11 19.12 3.07
CA LEU A 190 -6.21 18.39 2.45
C LEU A 190 -5.71 17.45 1.34
N ILE A 191 -4.85 17.95 0.46
CA ILE A 191 -4.23 17.15 -0.62
C ILE A 191 -3.40 16.02 0.00
N ALA A 192 -2.60 16.29 1.03
CA ALA A 192 -1.80 15.27 1.70
C ALA A 192 -2.67 14.13 2.27
N ILE A 193 -3.81 14.46 2.90
CA ILE A 193 -4.77 13.47 3.39
C ILE A 193 -5.32 12.63 2.24
N ILE A 194 -5.80 13.28 1.19
CA ILE A 194 -6.40 12.59 0.04
C ILE A 194 -5.39 11.64 -0.60
N VAL A 195 -4.12 12.05 -0.74
CA VAL A 195 -3.04 11.21 -1.27
C VAL A 195 -2.76 10.02 -0.36
N CYS A 196 -2.64 10.21 0.96
CA CYS A 196 -2.40 9.13 1.91
C CYS A 196 -3.54 8.11 1.92
N ILE A 197 -4.78 8.58 1.90
CA ILE A 197 -5.98 7.73 1.87
C ILE A 197 -6.03 6.93 0.56
N ASN A 198 -5.87 7.59 -0.60
CA ASN A 198 -5.88 6.89 -1.88
C ASN A 198 -4.74 5.88 -1.99
N TYR A 199 -3.54 6.23 -1.50
CA TYR A 199 -2.43 5.28 -1.45
C TYR A 199 -2.78 4.04 -0.62
N TYR A 200 -3.33 4.24 0.58
CA TYR A 200 -3.77 3.14 1.45
C TYR A 200 -4.83 2.26 0.78
N PHE A 201 -5.76 2.86 0.03
CA PHE A 201 -6.76 2.12 -0.73
C PHE A 201 -6.16 1.32 -1.88
N LEU A 202 -5.33 1.92 -2.72
CA LEU A 202 -4.65 1.25 -3.82
C LEU A 202 -3.77 0.10 -3.32
N TYR A 203 -3.12 0.29 -2.17
CA TYR A 203 -2.39 -0.78 -1.46
C TYR A 203 -3.33 -1.92 -1.07
N SER A 204 -4.41 -1.61 -0.37
CA SER A 204 -5.34 -2.59 0.22
C SER A 204 -6.08 -3.40 -0.86
N LEU A 205 -6.34 -2.77 -2.01
CA LEU A 205 -6.95 -3.39 -3.18
C LEU A 205 -5.98 -4.24 -4.01
N LYS A 206 -4.69 -4.30 -3.63
CA LYS A 206 -3.62 -4.90 -4.42
C LYS A 206 -3.51 -4.32 -5.84
N LEU A 207 -4.15 -3.19 -6.15
CA LEU A 207 -4.12 -2.55 -7.47
C LEU A 207 -2.70 -2.14 -7.86
N LEU A 208 -1.87 -1.77 -6.87
CA LEU A 208 -0.44 -1.51 -7.11
C LEU A 208 0.26 -2.71 -7.76
N THR A 209 -0.09 -3.93 -7.31
CA THR A 209 0.43 -5.18 -7.88
C THR A 209 -0.02 -5.42 -9.32
N TYR A 210 -1.16 -4.85 -9.73
CA TYR A 210 -1.65 -4.94 -11.10
C TYR A 210 -0.91 -3.96 -12.03
N ILE A 211 -0.72 -2.72 -11.56
CA ILE A 211 0.08 -1.72 -12.28
C ILE A 211 1.54 -2.21 -12.46
N GLU A 212 2.12 -2.82 -11.43
CA GLU A 212 3.47 -3.42 -11.49
C GLU A 212 3.56 -4.51 -12.57
N ARG A 213 2.53 -5.34 -12.75
CA ARG A 213 2.47 -6.35 -13.81
C ARG A 213 2.29 -5.79 -15.22
N LEU A 214 1.82 -4.55 -15.34
CA LEU A 214 1.70 -3.87 -16.63
C LEU A 214 3.01 -3.19 -17.04
N ILE A 215 3.86 -2.86 -16.06
CA ILE A 215 5.12 -2.14 -16.27
C ILE A 215 6.30 -3.11 -16.43
N LEU A 216 6.25 -4.28 -15.77
CA LEU A 216 7.25 -5.36 -15.86
C LEU A 216 6.85 -6.41 -16.90
#